data_AF-V2V1C9-F1
#
_entry.id   AF-V2V1C9-F1
#
_cell.length_a   1.000
_cell.length_b   1.000
_cell.length_c   1.000
_cell.angle_alpha   90.00
_cell.angle_beta   90.00
_cell.angle_gamma   90.00
#
_symmetry.space_group_name_H-M   'P 1'
#
loop_
_entity.id
_entity.type
_entity.pdbx_description
1 polymer ?
#
loop_
_entity_poly.entity_id
_entity_poly.type
_entity_poly.pdbx_seq_one_letter_code
_entity_poly.pdbx_strand_id
1 'polypeptide(L)'
;MPKSIWKLHVNATSERSAQKIIQQCIDVFERVPISLKIEKYNKGGYMATLEFGHDENYSWSELVLEIIALGQRLGSGWSMYGNINDDPSAVLSKSMGNHIRVSGVDWADWLLLKDQL
;
A
#
# COMPACT_ATOMS: atom_id res chain seq x y z
N MET A 1 3.90 18.52 0.09
CA MET A 1 3.97 17.27 0.89
C MET A 1 4.16 16.03 0.03
N PRO A 2 5.28 15.30 0.21
CA PRO A 2 5.50 13.97 -0.37
C PRO A 2 4.39 12.99 0.02
N LYS A 3 4.05 12.10 -0.90
CA LYS A 3 2.89 11.19 -0.75
C LYS A 3 3.23 9.80 -1.22
N SER A 4 2.53 8.82 -0.69
CA SER A 4 2.46 7.48 -1.29
C SER A 4 1.04 7.07 -1.56
N ILE A 5 0.86 6.40 -2.70
CA ILE A 5 -0.40 5.78 -3.09
C ILE A 5 -0.23 4.28 -2.89
N TRP A 6 -1.20 3.68 -2.21
CA TRP A 6 -1.26 2.25 -1.95
C TRP A 6 -2.53 1.68 -2.55
N LYS A 7 -2.42 0.59 -3.30
CA LYS A 7 -3.58 -0.16 -3.79
C LYS A 7 -3.59 -1.52 -3.14
N LEU A 8 -4.71 -1.86 -2.50
CA LEU A 8 -4.93 -3.14 -1.86
C LEU A 8 -6.09 -3.84 -2.53
N HIS A 9 -5.82 -4.97 -3.19
CA HIS A 9 -6.87 -5.86 -3.65
C HIS A 9 -7.27 -6.82 -2.53
N VAL A 10 -8.55 -6.78 -2.16
CA VAL A 10 -9.10 -7.61 -1.09
C VAL A 10 -10.16 -8.56 -1.65
N ASN A 11 -10.02 -9.83 -1.28
CA ASN A 11 -10.96 -10.89 -1.60
C ASN A 11 -12.15 -10.83 -0.64
N ALA A 12 -13.12 -9.98 -0.97
CA ALA A 12 -14.33 -9.78 -0.19
C ALA A 12 -15.58 -9.85 -1.07
N THR A 13 -16.63 -10.49 -0.55
CA THR A 13 -17.93 -10.63 -1.22
C THR A 13 -18.89 -9.46 -0.96
N SER A 14 -18.55 -8.56 -0.04
CA SER A 14 -19.35 -7.39 0.31
C SER A 14 -18.45 -6.21 0.67
N GLU A 15 -18.96 -4.99 0.53
CA GLU A 15 -18.23 -3.79 0.89
C GLU A 15 -17.92 -3.75 2.40
N ARG A 16 -18.87 -4.19 3.23
CA ARG A 16 -18.68 -4.28 4.69
C ARG A 16 -17.54 -5.21 5.08
N SER A 17 -17.38 -6.35 4.40
CA SER A 17 -16.24 -7.24 4.65
C SER A 17 -14.94 -6.67 4.11
N ALA A 18 -14.96 -6.00 2.95
CA ALA A 18 -13.80 -5.28 2.43
C ALA A 18 -13.31 -4.21 3.42
N GLN A 19 -14.22 -3.37 3.93
CA GLN A 19 -13.91 -2.33 4.92
C GLN A 19 -13.21 -2.90 6.16
N LYS A 20 -13.63 -4.07 6.66
CA LYS A 20 -12.95 -4.73 7.80
C LYS A 20 -11.52 -5.14 7.49
N ILE A 21 -11.27 -5.74 6.32
CA ILE A 21 -9.93 -6.13 5.89
C ILE A 21 -9.05 -4.89 5.71
N ILE A 22 -9.58 -3.85 5.09
CA ILE A 22 -8.88 -2.58 4.86
C ILE A 22 -8.54 -1.90 6.18
N GLN A 23 -9.44 -1.94 7.16
CA GLN A 23 -9.15 -1.43 8.50
C GLN A 23 -7.98 -2.19 9.15
N GLN A 24 -7.93 -3.52 9.01
CA GLN A 24 -6.79 -4.30 9.51
C GLN A 24 -5.47 -3.92 8.81
N CYS A 25 -5.51 -3.59 7.51
CA CYS A 25 -4.34 -3.05 6.81
C CYS A 25 -3.91 -1.70 7.38
N ILE A 26 -4.86 -0.78 7.63
CA ILE A 26 -4.61 0.51 8.25
C ILE A 26 -3.99 0.33 9.65
N ASP A 27 -4.51 -0.60 10.44
CA ASP A 27 -4.00 -0.92 11.77
C ASP A 27 -2.55 -1.46 11.69
N VAL A 28 -2.25 -2.32 10.71
CA VAL A 28 -0.89 -2.84 10.46
C VAL A 28 0.07 -1.75 9.97
N PHE A 29 -0.42 -0.81 9.17
CA PHE A 29 0.38 0.36 8.77
C PHE A 29 0.66 1.28 9.96
N GLU A 30 -0.15 1.23 11.02
CA GLU A 30 -0.11 2.13 12.18
C GLU A 30 -0.19 3.61 11.75
N ARG A 31 -0.91 3.88 10.66
CA ARG A 31 -1.03 5.21 10.07
C ARG A 31 -2.42 5.39 9.47
N VAL A 32 -3.00 6.56 9.68
CA VAL A 32 -4.30 6.93 9.09
C VAL A 32 -4.05 7.52 7.70
N PRO A 33 -4.72 7.03 6.65
CA PRO A 33 -4.58 7.60 5.32
C PRO A 33 -5.27 8.97 5.23
N ILE A 34 -4.70 9.88 4.44
CA ILE A 34 -5.31 11.19 4.16
C ILE A 34 -6.49 11.06 3.19
N SER A 35 -6.53 9.96 2.41
CA SER A 35 -7.65 9.61 1.54
C SER A 35 -7.79 8.09 1.48
N LEU A 36 -9.03 7.62 1.51
CA LEU A 36 -9.39 6.21 1.34
C LEU A 36 -10.56 6.13 0.34
N LYS A 37 -10.34 5.40 -0.75
CA LYS A 37 -11.40 5.05 -1.70
C LYS A 37 -11.52 3.54 -1.79
N ILE A 38 -12.74 3.03 -1.67
CA ILE A 38 -13.05 1.60 -1.81
C ILE A 38 -14.01 1.44 -2.97
N GLU A 39 -13.67 0.57 -3.91
CA GLU A 39 -14.49 0.31 -5.09
C GLU A 39 -14.51 -1.17 -5.44
N LYS A 40 -15.59 -1.62 -6.08
CA LYS A 40 -15.70 -3.00 -6.55
C LYS A 40 -14.71 -3.22 -7.69
N TYR A 41 -13.90 -4.27 -7.59
CA TYR A 41 -12.92 -4.57 -8.62
C TYR A 41 -13.53 -5.47 -9.71
N ASN A 42 -13.31 -5.12 -10.98
CA ASN A 42 -13.92 -5.80 -12.13
C ASN A 42 -13.53 -7.29 -12.24
N LYS A 43 -12.39 -7.69 -11.67
CA LYS A 43 -11.94 -9.09 -11.62
C LYS A 43 -12.37 -9.83 -10.34
N GLY A 44 -13.30 -9.26 -9.58
CA GLY A 44 -13.79 -9.80 -8.32
C GLY A 44 -13.10 -9.18 -7.10
N GLY A 45 -13.79 -9.23 -5.96
CA GLY A 45 -13.34 -8.55 -4.73
C GLY A 45 -13.49 -7.03 -4.79
N TYR A 46 -12.71 -6.34 -3.97
CA TYR A 46 -12.69 -4.87 -3.85
C TYR A 46 -11.27 -4.34 -3.96
N MET A 47 -11.15 -3.13 -4.49
CA MET A 47 -9.91 -2.36 -4.52
C MET A 47 -10.00 -1.23 -3.50
N ALA A 48 -9.01 -1.13 -2.62
CA ALA A 48 -8.83 0.04 -1.78
C ALA A 48 -7.66 0.85 -2.31
N THR A 49 -7.86 2.13 -2.55
CA THR A 49 -6.78 3.10 -2.79
C THR A 49 -6.62 3.95 -1.55
N LEU A 50 -5.43 3.90 -0.94
CA LEU A 50 -5.06 4.69 0.22
C LEU A 50 -3.98 5.69 -0.19
N GLU A 51 -4.08 6.91 0.33
CA GLU A 51 -3.04 7.92 0.20
C GLU A 51 -2.49 8.23 1.59
N PHE A 52 -1.18 8.18 1.75
CA PHE A 52 -0.48 8.61 2.97
C PHE A 52 0.39 9.82 2.66
N GLY A 53 0.29 10.85 3.49
CA GLY A 53 1.24 11.94 3.54
C GLY A 53 2.46 11.57 4.37
N HIS A 54 3.63 12.05 3.94
CA HIS A 54 4.90 11.87 4.63
C HIS A 54 5.48 13.19 5.10
N ASP A 55 6.46 13.12 6.01
CA ASP A 55 7.10 14.32 6.56
C ASP A 55 7.85 15.09 5.47
N GLU A 56 7.61 16.40 5.37
CA GLU A 56 8.26 17.27 4.38
C GLU A 56 9.75 17.50 4.70
N ASN A 57 10.17 17.22 5.94
CA ASN A 57 11.56 17.35 6.37
C ASN A 57 12.41 16.12 6.02
N TYR A 58 11.81 15.01 5.59
CA TYR A 58 12.57 13.83 5.19
C TYR A 58 13.27 14.06 3.85
N SER A 59 14.54 13.68 3.80
CA SER A 59 15.25 13.51 2.54
C SER A 59 14.60 12.41 1.70
N TRP A 60 14.86 12.41 0.40
CA TRP A 60 14.32 11.38 -0.49
C TRP A 60 14.69 9.96 -0.05
N SER A 61 15.93 9.74 0.39
CA SER A 61 16.36 8.45 0.92
C SER A 61 15.60 8.02 2.18
N GLU A 62 15.26 8.96 3.06
CA GLU A 62 14.46 8.67 4.26
C GLU A 62 13.02 8.29 3.88
N LEU A 63 12.42 8.98 2.90
CA LEU A 63 11.11 8.62 2.36
C LEU A 63 11.10 7.23 1.72
N VAL A 64 12.16 6.88 0.97
CA VAL A 64 12.31 5.54 0.38
C VAL A 64 12.45 4.46 1.47
N LEU A 65 13.24 4.72 2.51
CA LEU A 65 13.35 3.79 3.63
C LEU A 65 12.03 3.65 4.40
N GLU A 66 11.34 4.76 4.65
CA GLU A 66 10.03 4.79 5.31
C GLU A 66 9.00 3.96 4.53
N ILE A 67 8.90 4.13 3.21
CA ILE A 67 7.90 3.41 2.42
C ILE A 67 8.18 1.90 2.36
N ILE A 68 9.46 1.51 2.28
CA ILE A 68 9.88 0.11 2.34
C ILE A 68 9.54 -0.46 3.72
N ALA A 69 9.83 0.27 4.80
CA ALA A 69 9.48 -0.16 6.16
C ALA A 69 7.96 -0.32 6.34
N LEU A 70 7.16 0.60 5.80
CA LEU A 70 5.71 0.52 5.79
C LEU A 70 5.21 -0.71 5.02
N GLY A 71 5.83 -1.02 3.87
CA GLY A 71 5.55 -2.23 3.09
C GLY A 71 5.85 -3.51 3.88
N GLN A 72 6.97 -3.54 4.61
CA GLN A 72 7.34 -4.68 5.47
C GLN A 72 6.35 -4.92 6.62
N ARG A 73 5.61 -3.90 7.07
CA ARG A 73 4.54 -4.10 8.05
C ARG A 73 3.39 -4.91 7.46
N LEU A 74 3.00 -4.62 6.22
CA LEU A 74 1.95 -5.34 5.51
C LEU A 74 2.37 -6.75 5.10
N GLY A 75 3.64 -6.95 4.75
CA GLY A 75 4.14 -8.25 4.32
C GLY A 75 5.57 -8.23 3.76
N SER A 76 6.08 -9.39 3.39
CA SER A 76 7.42 -9.61 2.86
C SER A 76 7.39 -10.26 1.47
N GLY A 77 8.51 -10.13 0.73
CA GLY A 77 8.60 -10.61 -0.65
C GLY A 77 8.15 -9.59 -1.71
N TRP A 78 8.28 -8.31 -1.40
CA TRP A 78 8.00 -7.22 -2.34
C TRP A 78 8.95 -7.26 -3.54
N SER A 79 8.39 -7.17 -4.75
CA SER A 79 9.15 -6.94 -5.97
C SER A 79 9.20 -5.44 -6.23
N MET A 80 10.41 -4.86 -6.24
CA MET A 80 10.62 -3.43 -6.49
C MET A 80 10.61 -3.13 -8.00
N TYR A 81 10.00 -2.01 -8.37
CA TYR A 81 9.88 -1.50 -9.73
C TYR A 81 10.13 0.02 -9.77
N GLY A 82 10.25 0.58 -10.98
CA GLY A 82 10.58 1.99 -11.19
C GLY A 82 12.05 2.32 -10.90
N ASN A 83 12.36 3.62 -10.85
CA ASN A 83 13.67 4.12 -10.46
C ASN A 83 13.61 4.59 -9.00
N ILE A 84 14.46 4.02 -8.15
CA ILE A 84 14.52 4.37 -6.72
C ILE A 84 14.80 5.87 -6.47
N ASN A 85 15.43 6.55 -7.42
CA ASN A 85 15.74 7.96 -7.30
C ASN A 85 14.58 8.88 -7.68
N ASP A 86 13.51 8.37 -8.31
CA ASP A 86 12.46 9.18 -8.92
C ASP A 86 11.04 8.71 -8.57
N ASP A 87 10.73 7.46 -8.86
CA ASP A 87 9.39 6.87 -8.79
C ASP A 87 9.39 5.42 -8.28
N PRO A 88 10.01 5.14 -7.11
CA PRO A 88 10.03 3.80 -6.57
C PRO A 88 8.60 3.32 -6.36
N SER A 89 8.36 2.11 -6.82
CA SER A 89 7.13 1.37 -6.60
C SER A 89 7.47 -0.06 -6.24
N ALA A 90 6.51 -0.76 -5.65
CA ALA A 90 6.65 -2.20 -5.47
C ALA A 90 5.30 -2.89 -5.50
N VAL A 91 5.34 -4.18 -5.83
CA VAL A 91 4.17 -5.06 -5.80
C VAL A 91 4.44 -6.23 -4.88
N LEU A 92 3.43 -6.56 -4.07
CA LEU A 92 3.37 -7.75 -3.25
C LEU A 92 2.15 -8.55 -3.68
N SER A 93 2.33 -9.83 -3.96
CA SER A 93 1.22 -10.75 -4.26
C SER A 93 1.42 -12.07 -3.54
N LYS A 94 0.34 -12.83 -3.37
CA LYS A 94 0.42 -14.22 -2.91
C LYS A 94 1.11 -15.07 -3.98
N SER A 95 2.41 -15.31 -3.79
CA SER A 95 3.21 -16.25 -4.56
C SER A 95 4.11 -17.05 -3.62
N MET A 96 4.75 -18.10 -4.12
CA MET A 96 5.69 -18.88 -3.31
C MET A 96 6.84 -18.00 -2.81
N GLY A 97 7.03 -17.96 -1.49
CA GLY A 97 8.07 -17.16 -0.83
C GLY A 97 7.62 -15.77 -0.37
N ASN A 98 6.43 -15.32 -0.78
CA ASN A 98 5.84 -14.06 -0.35
C ASN A 98 4.87 -14.27 0.82
N HIS A 99 4.77 -13.28 1.70
CA HIS A 99 3.85 -13.31 2.82
C HIS A 99 3.10 -11.98 2.94
N ILE A 100 1.77 -12.04 2.98
CA ILE A 100 0.93 -10.90 3.34
C ILE A 100 0.34 -11.18 4.71
N ARG A 101 0.56 -10.26 5.66
CA ARG A 101 0.18 -10.41 7.07
C ARG A 101 -1.34 -10.36 7.27
N VAL A 102 -2.04 -9.57 6.47
CA VAL A 102 -3.49 -9.40 6.58
C VAL A 102 -4.22 -10.41 5.71
N SER A 103 -4.98 -11.29 6.37
CA SER A 103 -5.81 -12.27 5.66
C SER A 103 -6.87 -11.58 4.80
N GLY A 104 -7.10 -12.13 3.61
CA GLY A 104 -8.05 -11.57 2.65
C GLY A 104 -7.49 -10.49 1.72
N VAL A 105 -6.25 -10.04 1.90
CA VAL A 105 -5.52 -9.27 0.86
C VAL A 105 -4.90 -10.26 -0.12
N ASP A 106 -5.12 -10.10 -1.42
CA ASP A 106 -4.55 -10.98 -2.45
C ASP A 106 -3.28 -10.40 -3.06
N TRP A 107 -3.26 -9.09 -3.27
CA TRP A 107 -2.08 -8.34 -3.66
C TRP A 107 -2.18 -6.89 -3.20
N ALA A 108 -1.01 -6.25 -3.13
CA ALA A 108 -0.85 -4.84 -2.83
C ALA A 108 0.20 -4.24 -3.76
N ASP A 109 0.03 -2.97 -4.11
CA ASP A 109 1.09 -2.16 -4.69
C ASP A 109 1.23 -0.84 -3.94
N TRP A 110 2.40 -0.23 -4.07
CA TRP A 110 2.60 1.16 -3.67
C TRP A 110 3.48 1.90 -4.67
N LEU A 111 3.30 3.22 -4.69
CA LEU A 111 4.10 4.18 -5.43
C LEU A 111 4.41 5.35 -4.50
N LEU A 112 5.70 5.69 -4.38
CA LEU A 112 6.13 6.92 -3.70
C LEU A 112 6.23 8.04 -4.73
N LEU A 113 5.58 9.17 -4.44
CA LEU A 113 5.55 10.35 -5.28
C LEU A 113 6.41 11.44 -4.65
N LYS A 114 7.30 12.02 -5.46
CA LYS A 114 7.93 13.30 -5.14
C LYS A 114 6.85 14.39 -5.05
N ASP A 115 7.10 15.38 -4.21
CA ASP A 115 6.33 16.61 -4.25
C ASP A 115 6.46 17.21 -5.64
N GLN A 116 5.34 17.38 -6.34
CA GLN A 116 5.34 18.08 -7.62
C GLN A 116 5.38 19.58 -7.30
N LEU A 117 6.58 20.15 -7.33
CA LEU A 117 6.77 21.60 -7.47
C LEU A 117 6.28 22.06 -8.86
#